data_AF-E9SDT5-F1
#
_entry.id   AF-E9SDT5-F1
#
_cell.length_a   1.000
_cell.length_b   1.000
_cell.length_c   1.000
_cell.angle_alpha   90.00
_cell.angle_beta   90.00
_cell.angle_gamma   90.00
#
_symmetry.space_group_name_H-M   'P 1'
#
loop_
_entity.id
_entity.type
_entity.pdbx_description
1 polymer ?
#
loop_
_entity_poly.entity_id
_entity_poly.type
_entity_poly.pdbx_seq_one_letter_code
_entity_poly.pdbx_strand_id
1 'polypeptide(L)'
;MKGTDNMKIAVTYENGQIFQHFGKTEQFKFYEVEGGKVISEQVLGTNGAGHGALAGFLKVMGADVLICGGIGGGAQMAVKEAGIALFGGNSGSADDAVAAYLANALVQNESPTCDHHSHEHGAGHSCGHKCGE
;
A
#
# COMPACT_ATOMS: atom_id res chain seq x y z
N MET A 1 18.61 -10.14 18.98
CA MET A 1 18.55 -9.23 17.82
C MET A 1 17.95 -10.03 16.68
N LYS A 2 16.66 -9.87 16.37
CA LYS A 2 16.03 -10.61 15.26
C LYS A 2 16.22 -9.78 13.99
N GLY A 3 17.44 -9.79 13.47
CA GLY A 3 17.78 -9.18 12.19
C GLY A 3 17.54 -10.20 11.09
N THR A 4 16.31 -10.28 10.64
CA THR A 4 15.94 -10.95 9.41
C THR A 4 15.21 -9.88 8.63
N ASP A 5 15.93 -9.19 7.74
CA ASP A 5 15.44 -8.25 6.74
C ASP A 5 14.56 -8.99 5.69
N ASN A 6 13.59 -9.75 6.19
CA ASN A 6 12.65 -10.54 5.41
C ASN A 6 11.40 -9.71 5.25
N MET A 7 11.19 -9.22 4.03
CA MET A 7 10.03 -8.42 3.67
C MET A 7 9.05 -9.29 2.90
N LYS A 8 7.75 -9.12 3.17
CA LYS A 8 6.71 -9.82 2.43
C LYS A 8 5.89 -8.86 1.58
N ILE A 9 5.91 -9.09 0.27
CA ILE A 9 5.20 -8.28 -0.72
C ILE A 9 4.01 -9.08 -1.23
N ALA A 10 2.80 -8.54 -1.11
CA ALA A 10 1.59 -9.10 -1.68
C ALA A 10 1.23 -8.37 -2.97
N VAL A 11 0.91 -9.10 -4.03
CA VAL A 11 0.51 -8.55 -5.33
C VAL A 11 -0.82 -9.17 -5.74
N THR A 12 -1.75 -8.36 -6.27
CA THR A 12 -2.97 -8.91 -6.87
C THR A 12 -2.59 -9.73 -8.10
N TYR A 13 -3.04 -10.98 -8.17
CA TYR A 13 -2.59 -11.91 -9.21
C TYR A 13 -3.77 -12.46 -9.99
N GLU A 14 -3.71 -12.36 -11.32
CA GLU A 14 -4.67 -12.94 -12.25
C GLU A 14 -3.94 -13.36 -13.53
N ASN A 15 -3.91 -14.65 -13.84
CA ASN A 15 -3.26 -15.22 -15.04
C ASN A 15 -1.82 -14.71 -15.32
N GLY A 16 -1.01 -14.45 -14.29
CA GLY A 16 0.36 -13.93 -14.47
C GLY A 16 0.47 -12.40 -14.45
N GLN A 17 -0.64 -11.69 -14.28
CA GLN A 17 -0.73 -10.25 -14.37
C GLN A 17 -1.31 -9.62 -13.09
N ILE A 18 -1.03 -8.33 -12.90
CA ILE A 18 -1.55 -7.51 -11.81
C ILE A 18 -3.01 -7.21 -12.07
N PHE A 19 -3.87 -7.72 -11.19
CA PHE A 19 -5.28 -7.50 -11.33
C PHE A 19 -5.66 -6.05 -10.98
N GLN A 20 -6.39 -5.40 -11.88
CA GLN A 20 -6.75 -3.99 -11.78
C GLN A 20 -7.86 -3.70 -10.78
N HIS A 21 -8.49 -4.72 -10.19
CA HIS A 21 -9.60 -4.49 -9.29
C HIS A 21 -9.45 -5.31 -8.01
N PHE A 22 -8.77 -4.75 -7.01
CA PHE A 22 -8.52 -5.40 -5.72
C PHE A 22 -9.78 -6.04 -5.12
N GLY A 23 -10.92 -5.36 -5.20
CA GLY A 23 -12.19 -5.85 -4.67
C GLY A 23 -12.79 -7.08 -5.36
N LYS A 24 -12.33 -7.41 -6.56
CA LYS A 24 -12.73 -8.60 -7.34
C LYS A 24 -11.61 -9.62 -7.45
N THR A 25 -10.45 -9.36 -6.83
CA THR A 25 -9.31 -10.28 -6.91
C THR A 25 -9.61 -11.51 -6.07
N GLU A 26 -9.47 -12.67 -6.68
CA GLU A 26 -9.68 -13.95 -6.01
C GLU A 26 -8.36 -14.57 -5.54
N GLN A 27 -7.23 -14.04 -6.01
CA GLN A 27 -5.90 -14.54 -5.72
C GLN A 27 -4.91 -13.39 -5.47
N PHE A 28 -3.97 -13.66 -4.58
CA PHE A 28 -2.82 -12.82 -4.28
C PHE A 28 -1.56 -13.65 -4.42
N LYS A 29 -0.54 -13.08 -5.05
CA LYS A 29 0.81 -13.65 -5.08
C LYS A 29 1.65 -12.96 -4.02
N PHE A 30 2.11 -13.71 -3.04
CA PHE A 30 3.02 -13.27 -2.00
C PHE A 30 4.44 -13.60 -2.41
N TYR A 31 5.33 -12.63 -2.24
CA TYR A 31 6.75 -12.74 -2.50
C TYR A 31 7.49 -12.49 -1.20
N GLU A 32 8.39 -13.40 -0.85
CA GLU A 32 9.30 -13.23 0.27
C GLU A 32 10.62 -12.71 -0.27
N VAL A 33 11.03 -11.56 0.24
CA VAL A 33 12.25 -10.88 -0.17
C VAL A 33 13.23 -10.92 1.00
N GLU A 34 14.45 -11.37 0.74
CA GLU A 34 15.55 -11.39 1.71
C GLU A 34 16.77 -10.71 1.08
N GLY A 35 17.31 -9.68 1.73
CA GLY A 35 18.48 -8.95 1.22
C GLY A 35 18.25 -8.29 -0.15
N GLY A 36 17.01 -7.89 -0.45
CA GLY A 36 16.64 -7.28 -1.73
C GLY A 36 16.44 -8.26 -2.88
N LYS A 37 16.33 -9.57 -2.61
CA LYS A 37 16.04 -10.60 -3.62
C LYS A 37 14.84 -11.44 -3.22
N VAL A 38 14.00 -11.77 -4.21
CA VAL A 38 12.90 -12.72 -4.02
C VAL A 38 13.49 -14.11 -3.77
N ILE A 39 13.19 -14.69 -2.61
CA ILE A 39 13.61 -16.05 -2.24
C ILE A 39 12.48 -17.07 -2.41
N SER A 40 11.22 -16.61 -2.40
CA SER A 40 10.04 -17.48 -2.44
C SER A 40 8.85 -16.70 -2.98
N GLU A 41 7.99 -17.38 -3.73
CA GLU A 41 6.74 -16.85 -4.26
C GLU A 41 5.61 -17.88 -4.04
N GLN A 42 4.45 -17.42 -3.61
CA GLN A 42 3.30 -18.29 -3.38
C GLN A 42 2.01 -17.59 -3.80
N VAL A 43 1.15 -18.29 -4.52
CA VAL A 43 -0.18 -17.79 -4.89
C VAL A 43 -1.20 -18.32 -3.90
N LEU A 44 -1.88 -17.42 -3.21
CA LEU A 44 -2.92 -17.73 -2.24
C LEU A 44 -4.25 -17.14 -2.70
N GLY A 45 -5.26 -18.00 -2.76
CA GLY A 45 -6.63 -17.58 -3.01
C GLY A 45 -7.23 -16.91 -1.77
N THR A 46 -8.05 -15.89 -1.99
CA THR A 46 -8.85 -15.24 -0.95
C THR A 46 -10.01 -16.12 -0.48
N ASN A 47 -10.23 -17.24 -1.15
CA ASN A 47 -11.32 -18.19 -0.92
C ASN A 47 -12.71 -17.51 -0.89
N GLY A 48 -12.88 -16.46 -1.71
CA GLY A 48 -14.12 -15.68 -1.77
C GLY A 48 -14.26 -14.62 -0.67
N ALA A 49 -13.20 -14.29 0.06
CA ALA A 49 -13.21 -13.21 1.04
C ALA A 49 -13.50 -11.85 0.36
N GLY A 50 -14.60 -11.20 0.75
CA GLY A 50 -15.02 -9.91 0.17
C GLY A 50 -14.08 -8.75 0.50
N HIS A 51 -14.33 -7.59 -0.13
CA HIS A 51 -13.51 -6.36 -0.09
C HIS A 51 -12.88 -5.99 1.27
N GLY A 52 -13.63 -6.11 2.37
CA GLY A 52 -13.14 -5.78 3.71
C GLY A 52 -12.26 -6.87 4.35
N ALA A 53 -12.46 -8.13 3.96
CA ALA A 53 -11.71 -9.25 4.49
C ALA A 53 -10.31 -9.38 3.86
N LEU A 54 -10.10 -8.79 2.67
CA LEU A 54 -8.80 -8.82 1.99
C LEU A 54 -7.72 -8.04 2.77
N ALA A 55 -8.05 -6.86 3.30
CA ALA A 55 -7.11 -6.08 4.12
C ALA A 55 -6.77 -6.82 5.43
N GLY A 56 -7.76 -7.45 6.06
CA GLY A 56 -7.55 -8.32 7.22
C GLY A 56 -6.70 -9.54 6.89
N PHE A 57 -6.92 -10.16 5.73
CA PHE A 57 -6.13 -11.29 5.26
C PHE A 57 -4.65 -10.92 5.09
N LEU A 58 -4.36 -9.79 4.44
CA LEU A 58 -2.99 -9.29 4.29
C LEU A 58 -2.32 -9.02 5.64
N LYS A 59 -3.07 -8.44 6.58
CA LYS A 59 -2.61 -8.21 7.96
C LYS A 59 -2.28 -9.51 8.69
N VAL A 60 -3.14 -10.53 8.56
CA VAL A 60 -2.92 -11.86 9.14
C VAL A 60 -1.71 -12.55 8.52
N MET A 61 -1.51 -12.39 7.21
CA MET A 61 -0.37 -12.95 6.48
C MET A 61 0.95 -12.22 6.77
N GLY A 62 0.89 -11.04 7.40
CA GLY A 62 2.03 -10.19 7.70
C GLY A 62 2.68 -9.64 6.43
N ALA A 63 1.87 -9.16 5.48
CA ALA A 63 2.39 -8.45 4.31
C ALA A 63 2.83 -7.04 4.71
N ASP A 64 4.06 -6.67 4.37
CA ASP A 64 4.58 -5.31 4.57
C ASP A 64 4.13 -4.38 3.44
N VAL A 65 4.00 -4.93 2.24
CA VAL A 65 3.74 -4.17 1.00
C VAL A 65 2.59 -4.83 0.24
N LEU A 66 1.66 -4.02 -0.29
CA LEU A 66 0.60 -4.44 -1.18
C LEU A 66 0.71 -3.70 -2.52
N ILE A 67 0.88 -4.42 -3.61
CA ILE A 67 0.86 -3.90 -4.97
C ILE A 67 -0.42 -4.32 -5.69
N CYS A 68 -1.13 -3.36 -6.26
CA CYS A 68 -2.35 -3.61 -7.02
C CYS A 68 -2.58 -2.54 -8.10
N GLY A 69 -3.50 -2.81 -9.04
CA GLY A 69 -3.87 -1.82 -10.05
C GLY A 69 -4.88 -0.81 -9.53
N GLY A 70 -6.08 -1.25 -9.21
CA GLY A 70 -7.14 -0.38 -8.69
C GLY A 70 -7.60 -0.86 -7.32
N ILE A 71 -7.68 0.07 -6.38
CA ILE A 71 -8.14 -0.18 -5.02
C ILE A 71 -9.17 0.88 -4.64
N GLY A 72 -10.29 0.44 -4.05
CA GLY A 72 -11.33 1.34 -3.57
C GLY A 72 -10.93 1.99 -2.25
N GLY A 73 -11.39 3.23 -2.00
CA GLY A 73 -11.01 4.00 -0.82
C GLY A 73 -11.22 3.29 0.53
N GLY A 74 -12.27 2.47 0.65
CA GLY A 74 -12.50 1.67 1.86
C GLY A 74 -11.42 0.60 2.12
N ALA A 75 -10.92 -0.05 1.06
CA ALA A 75 -9.83 -1.02 1.19
C ALA A 75 -8.48 -0.32 1.44
N GLN A 76 -8.25 0.86 0.83
CA GLN A 76 -7.04 1.64 1.10
C GLN A 76 -6.93 2.02 2.58
N MET A 77 -8.03 2.48 3.19
CA MET A 77 -8.06 2.79 4.61
C MET A 77 -7.75 1.57 5.46
N ALA A 78 -8.38 0.42 5.19
CA ALA A 78 -8.14 -0.81 5.97
C ALA A 78 -6.70 -1.32 5.85
N VAL A 79 -6.07 -1.22 4.67
CA VAL A 79 -4.65 -1.57 4.45
C VAL A 79 -3.72 -0.59 5.18
N LYS A 80 -4.02 0.71 5.11
CA LYS A 80 -3.27 1.76 5.82
C LYS A 80 -3.36 1.62 7.34
N GLU A 81 -4.56 1.32 7.86
CA GLU A 81 -4.79 1.01 9.28
C GLU A 81 -4.11 -0.30 9.73
N ALA A 82 -3.87 -1.22 8.79
CA ALA A 82 -3.08 -2.41 9.05
C ALA A 82 -1.57 -2.12 9.11
N GLY A 83 -1.12 -0.93 8.72
CA GLY A 83 0.29 -0.56 8.67
C GLY A 83 1.02 -1.08 7.43
N ILE A 84 0.27 -1.42 6.37
CA ILE A 84 0.80 -2.02 5.15
C ILE A 84 1.01 -0.93 4.10
N ALA A 85 2.17 -0.92 3.45
CA ALA A 85 2.49 0.03 2.39
C ALA A 85 1.71 -0.30 1.12
N LEU A 86 0.90 0.64 0.64
CA LEU A 86 0.02 0.44 -0.51
C LEU A 86 0.60 1.06 -1.78
N PHE A 87 0.68 0.27 -2.84
CA PHE A 87 1.12 0.63 -4.18
C PHE A 87 0.02 0.30 -5.19
N GLY A 88 -1.00 1.15 -5.21
CA GLY A 88 -2.03 1.17 -6.26
C GLY A 88 -1.49 1.73 -7.59
N GLY A 89 -2.27 1.60 -8.65
CA GLY A 89 -2.00 2.16 -9.98
C GLY A 89 -1.11 1.31 -10.88
N ASN A 90 -0.71 0.12 -10.45
CA ASN A 90 0.24 -0.73 -11.18
C ASN A 90 -0.48 -1.70 -12.13
N SER A 91 0.06 -1.86 -13.35
CA SER A 91 -0.50 -2.74 -14.39
C SER A 91 0.62 -3.53 -15.05
N GLY A 92 0.30 -4.71 -15.59
CA GLY A 92 1.29 -5.56 -16.27
C GLY A 92 1.58 -6.83 -15.48
N SER A 93 2.81 -7.34 -15.53
CA SER A 93 3.19 -8.59 -14.88
C SER A 93 3.42 -8.42 -13.38
N ALA A 94 2.95 -9.38 -12.58
CA ALA A 94 3.12 -9.32 -11.13
C ALA A 94 4.60 -9.31 -10.72
N ASP A 95 5.43 -10.08 -11.43
CA ASP A 95 6.87 -10.17 -11.18
C ASP A 95 7.61 -8.88 -11.55
N ASP A 96 7.17 -8.21 -12.63
CA ASP A 96 7.74 -6.92 -13.06
C ASP A 96 7.48 -5.83 -12.03
N ALA A 97 6.29 -5.80 -11.44
CA ALA A 97 6.00 -4.89 -10.33
C ALA A 97 6.89 -5.13 -9.11
N VAL A 98 7.13 -6.39 -8.73
CA VAL A 98 8.05 -6.70 -7.61
C VAL A 98 9.47 -6.26 -7.95
N ALA A 99 9.92 -6.51 -9.18
CA ALA A 99 11.23 -6.04 -9.63
C ALA A 99 11.34 -4.52 -9.59
N ALA A 100 10.31 -3.81 -10.06
CA ALA A 100 10.22 -2.34 -9.99
C ALA A 100 10.20 -1.83 -8.55
N TYR A 101 9.51 -2.53 -7.64
CA TYR A 101 9.51 -2.20 -6.22
C TYR A 101 10.92 -2.30 -5.62
N LEU A 102 11.62 -3.42 -5.88
CA LEU A 102 13.00 -3.63 -5.43
C LEU A 102 13.95 -2.59 -6.03
N ALA A 103 13.68 -2.14 -7.26
CA ALA A 103 14.40 -1.06 -7.92
C ALA A 103 14.03 0.35 -7.41
N ASN A 104 13.13 0.48 -6.43
CA ASN A 104 12.57 1.76 -5.96
C ASN A 104 11.94 2.60 -7.09
N ALA A 105 11.41 1.93 -8.13
CA ALA A 105 10.78 2.56 -9.29
C ALA A 105 9.26 2.67 -9.17
N LEU A 106 8.63 2.03 -8.18
CA LEU A 106 7.18 2.13 -7.95
C LEU A 106 6.82 3.38 -7.14
N VAL A 107 5.74 4.03 -7.56
CA VAL A 107 5.15 5.16 -6.83
C VAL A 107 4.25 4.63 -5.72
N GLN A 108 4.61 4.92 -4.47
CA GLN A 108 3.77 4.61 -3.32
C GLN A 108 2.51 5.46 -3.36
N ASN A 109 1.34 4.83 -3.15
CA ASN A 109 0.10 5.57 -2.90
C ASN A 109 0.07 6.01 -1.43
N GLU A 110 1.08 6.75 -1.02
CA GLU A 110 1.02 7.55 0.19
C GLU A 110 0.11 8.74 -0.12
N SER A 111 -1.18 8.60 0.16
CA SER A 111 -1.94 9.80 0.47
C SER A 111 -1.22 10.43 1.67
N PRO A 112 -0.64 11.63 1.49
CA PRO A 112 0.26 12.22 2.44
C PRO A 112 -0.48 12.31 3.77
N THR A 113 0.22 11.94 4.84
CA THR A 113 0.10 12.72 6.07
C THR A 113 0.02 14.16 5.61
N CYS A 114 -1.11 14.84 5.85
CA CYS A 114 -1.13 16.29 5.78
C CYS A 114 0.01 16.71 6.70
N ASP A 115 1.15 16.97 6.08
CA ASP A 115 2.36 17.34 6.76
C ASP A 115 2.10 18.78 7.15
N HIS A 116 1.45 18.88 8.31
CA HIS A 116 1.32 20.07 9.09
C HIS A 116 2.72 20.43 9.58
N HIS A 117 3.60 20.81 8.65
CA HIS A 117 4.80 21.52 8.97
C HIS A 117 4.37 22.93 9.39
N SER A 118 4.02 23.01 10.67
CA SER A 118 4.20 24.19 11.49
C SER A 118 5.57 24.77 11.20
N HIS A 119 5.62 25.77 10.32
CA HIS A 119 6.67 26.78 10.39
C HIS A 119 6.08 27.99 11.11
N GLU A 120 6.18 27.93 12.43
CA GLU A 120 6.17 29.09 13.32
C GLU A 120 7.31 30.02 12.91
N HIS A 121 6.97 31.06 12.12
CA HIS A 121 7.74 32.28 11.94
C HIS A 121 6.80 33.26 11.22
N GLY A 122 6.32 34.37 11.77
CA GLY A 122 6.56 35.06 13.02
C GLY A 122 5.81 36.39 12.94
N ALA A 123 5.90 37.15 14.03
CA ALA A 123 5.44 38.53 14.18
C ALA A 123 3.91 38.72 14.25
N GLY A 124 3.44 38.83 15.49
CA GLY A 124 2.16 39.47 15.77
C GLY A 124 2.13 40.89 15.20
N HIS A 125 0.98 41.27 14.67
CA HIS A 125 0.51 42.65 14.69
C HIS A 125 -1.01 42.64 14.95
N SER A 126 -1.34 43.20 16.10
CA SER A 126 -2.67 43.64 16.52
C SER A 126 -3.14 44.86 15.74
N CYS A 127 -4.37 44.84 15.23
CA CYS A 127 -5.30 45.97 15.02
C CYS A 127 -6.52 45.39 14.24
N GLY A 128 -7.79 45.47 14.61
CA GLY A 128 -8.54 46.44 15.40
C GLY A 128 -9.47 47.24 14.50
N HIS A 129 -10.72 46.77 14.24
CA HIS A 129 -11.98 47.56 14.25
C HIS A 129 -13.22 46.86 13.65
N LYS A 130 -14.38 47.24 14.22
CA LYS A 130 -15.78 47.02 13.82
C LYS A 130 -16.20 47.74 12.52
N CYS A 131 -17.22 47.20 11.82
CA CYS A 131 -18.46 47.82 11.28
C CYS A 131 -19.03 46.85 10.22
N GLY A 132 -20.33 46.60 10.04
CA GLY A 132 -21.52 47.43 10.27
C GLY A 132 -22.05 47.89 8.92
N GLU A 133 -23.10 47.23 8.42
CA GLU A 133 -24.16 47.81 7.57
C GLU A 133 -25.43 46.96 7.70
#